data_AF-A0A127SI24-F1
#
_entry.id   AF-A0A127SI24-F1
#
_cell.length_a   1.000
_cell.length_b   1.000
_cell.length_c   1.000
_cell.angle_alpha   90.00
_cell.angle_beta   90.00
_cell.angle_gamma   90.00
#
_symmetry.space_group_name_H-M   'P 1'
#
loop_
_entity.id
_entity.type
_entity.pdbx_description
1 polymer ?
#
loop_
_entity_poly.entity_id
_entity_poly.type
_entity_poly.pdbx_seq_one_letter_code
_entity_poly.pdbx_strand_id
1 'polypeptide(L)'
;MTEITAPKSPVTAEQFADEIREQLKYTQNVTAEQATAADVYVAVSKAVRNHLADSWFKTQADTVNGNTKAVGYLSAEFLVGKQLENALLNAGLTDQFDKAVEALGFKPKDIVDAEYEPGLGNGGLGRLAACFIDSLASLGVPAFGYGIQYKYGIFKQKFDENGKQVETPDYWLANEEPWGHTDYNRDQKVSFGGKVVENADGTKTWEPAWSVRAVPVDYMVPGYKSQRVNTLRLWTAKSYDEFDLLAFNRSEYMDAVAPQVKAENISKILYPEDSTKVGKELRLEQQYFFVSASLHDAIRVFYPGQDKPDLTTFPNKIVFQLNDTHPVIGIPELMRILIDEYGYDWDTAWSITTKTFNYTCHTLLPEALEVWPASLIGELLPRHLEIIEKINAQFEAELKAKGVAADTIKDMAIYTGDAVRMAYLATYGGSHVNGVAELHSQLLKDVTLKNFSDVYPDL
;
A
#
# COMPACT_ATOMS: atom_id res chain seq x y z
N MET A 1 -2.02 30.55 -8.84
CA MET A 1 -2.45 29.76 -10.00
C MET A 1 -1.39 29.93 -11.08
N THR A 2 -0.35 29.11 -11.02
CA THR A 2 0.70 29.02 -12.04
C THR A 2 0.10 28.44 -13.31
N GLU A 3 0.41 29.02 -14.48
CA GLU A 3 -0.07 28.54 -15.78
C GLU A 3 0.27 27.06 -15.98
N ILE A 4 -0.78 26.25 -16.06
CA ILE A 4 -0.77 24.80 -16.13
C ILE A 4 -0.57 24.40 -17.60
N THR A 5 0.67 24.11 -17.99
CA THR A 5 0.98 23.46 -19.26
C THR A 5 1.68 22.13 -18.97
N ALA A 6 1.25 21.06 -19.65
CA ALA A 6 1.95 19.76 -19.60
C ALA A 6 3.45 19.97 -19.84
N PRO A 7 4.32 19.15 -19.27
CA PRO A 7 5.62 18.98 -19.89
C PRO A 7 5.35 18.50 -21.32
N LYS A 8 5.55 19.38 -22.32
CA LYS A 8 5.86 18.91 -23.66
C LYS A 8 7.31 18.52 -23.58
N SER A 9 7.60 17.21 -23.57
CA SER A 9 8.98 16.79 -23.71
C SER A 9 9.53 17.48 -24.98
N PRO A 10 10.67 18.17 -24.90
CA PRO A 10 11.19 18.99 -25.99
C PRO A 10 11.74 18.12 -27.15
N VAL A 11 11.67 16.80 -27.04
CA VAL A 11 12.22 15.87 -28.02
C VAL A 11 11.34 15.73 -29.26
N THR A 12 12.02 15.57 -30.38
CA THR A 12 11.41 15.19 -31.66
C THR A 12 11.12 13.70 -31.69
N ALA A 13 10.26 13.26 -32.62
CA ALA A 13 9.99 11.83 -32.82
C ALA A 13 11.25 11.04 -33.22
N GLU A 14 12.19 11.66 -33.95
CA GLU A 14 13.45 11.02 -34.34
C GLU A 14 14.36 10.77 -33.13
N GLN A 15 14.51 11.78 -32.26
CA GLN A 15 15.24 11.63 -31.00
C GLN A 15 14.60 10.58 -30.09
N PHE A 16 13.27 10.57 -29.99
CA PHE A 16 12.57 9.54 -29.21
C PHE A 16 12.76 8.14 -29.80
N ALA A 17 12.80 8.00 -31.13
CA ALA A 17 13.15 6.74 -31.78
C ALA A 17 14.58 6.28 -31.45
N ASP A 18 15.54 7.21 -31.37
CA ASP A 18 16.92 6.91 -30.96
C ASP A 18 16.98 6.46 -29.49
N GLU A 19 16.26 7.11 -28.59
CA GLU A 19 16.14 6.68 -27.19
C GLU A 19 15.58 5.26 -27.08
N ILE A 20 14.54 4.93 -27.88
CA ILE A 20 14.00 3.56 -27.95
C ILE A 20 15.07 2.58 -28.45
N ARG A 21 15.84 2.92 -29.49
CA ARG A 21 16.94 2.07 -29.99
C ARG A 21 18.02 1.86 -28.93
N GLU A 22 18.36 2.88 -28.15
CA GLU A 22 19.30 2.76 -27.04
C GLU A 22 18.76 1.82 -25.95
N GLN A 23 17.48 1.94 -25.60
CA GLN A 23 16.83 1.05 -24.63
C GLN A 23 16.63 -0.39 -25.15
N LEU A 24 16.56 -0.61 -26.46
CA LEU A 24 16.61 -1.97 -27.01
C LEU A 24 18.04 -2.55 -26.90
N LYS A 25 19.03 -1.77 -27.32
CA LYS A 25 20.42 -2.22 -27.46
C LYS A 25 21.12 -2.41 -26.12
N TYR A 26 21.09 -1.41 -25.24
CA TYR A 26 21.85 -1.42 -23.97
C TYR A 26 21.03 -1.94 -22.79
N THR A 27 19.71 -1.80 -22.91
CA THR A 27 18.62 -2.43 -22.16
C THR A 27 18.55 -3.95 -22.17
N GLN A 28 18.19 -4.42 -23.37
CA GLN A 28 17.65 -5.76 -23.63
C GLN A 28 18.59 -6.59 -24.51
N ASN A 29 19.66 -5.99 -25.03
CA ASN A 29 20.60 -6.59 -25.98
C ASN A 29 19.92 -7.07 -27.28
N VAL A 30 18.95 -6.30 -27.78
CA VAL A 30 18.19 -6.57 -29.01
C VAL A 30 18.39 -5.42 -30.00
N THR A 31 18.57 -5.69 -31.29
CA THR A 31 18.58 -4.64 -32.33
C THR A 31 17.16 -4.30 -32.77
N ALA A 32 16.95 -3.13 -33.38
CA ALA A 32 15.63 -2.73 -33.88
C ALA A 32 15.04 -3.74 -34.89
N GLU A 33 15.90 -4.38 -35.70
CA GLU A 33 15.51 -5.38 -36.70
C GLU A 33 15.13 -6.73 -36.09
N GLN A 34 15.61 -7.03 -34.87
CA GLN A 34 15.31 -8.26 -34.14
C GLN A 34 14.14 -8.10 -33.17
N ALA A 35 13.81 -6.85 -32.82
CA ALA A 35 12.83 -6.54 -31.79
C ALA A 35 11.43 -7.04 -32.14
N THR A 36 10.72 -7.50 -31.14
CA THR A 36 9.28 -7.76 -31.16
C THR A 36 8.52 -6.56 -30.61
N ALA A 37 7.19 -6.55 -30.75
CA ALA A 37 6.35 -5.52 -30.13
C ALA A 37 6.53 -5.45 -28.60
N ALA A 38 6.79 -6.59 -27.94
CA ALA A 38 7.05 -6.64 -26.51
C ALA A 38 8.39 -5.99 -26.13
N ASP A 39 9.45 -6.22 -26.92
CA ASP A 39 10.76 -5.59 -26.68
C ASP A 39 10.68 -4.06 -26.84
N VAL A 40 9.96 -3.61 -27.88
CA VAL A 40 9.71 -2.18 -28.13
C VAL A 40 8.86 -1.58 -27.02
N TYR A 41 7.84 -2.28 -26.51
CA TYR A 41 7.03 -1.85 -25.37
C TYR A 41 7.90 -1.57 -24.13
N VAL A 42 8.77 -2.52 -23.76
CA VAL A 42 9.69 -2.36 -22.62
C VAL A 42 10.62 -1.17 -22.84
N ALA A 43 11.19 -1.05 -24.06
CA ALA A 43 12.11 0.03 -24.41
C ALA A 43 11.44 1.41 -24.34
N VAL A 44 10.26 1.56 -24.93
CA VAL A 44 9.46 2.80 -24.87
C VAL A 44 9.13 3.13 -23.42
N SER A 45 8.66 2.17 -22.63
CA SER A 45 8.27 2.40 -21.24
C SER A 45 9.46 2.93 -20.41
N LYS A 46 10.65 2.36 -20.58
CA LYS A 46 11.89 2.87 -19.95
C LYS A 46 12.26 4.27 -20.43
N ALA A 47 12.15 4.55 -21.74
CA ALA A 47 12.41 5.88 -22.27
C ALA A 47 11.44 6.91 -21.67
N VAL A 48 10.14 6.62 -21.62
CA VAL A 48 9.12 7.49 -20.99
C VAL A 48 9.44 7.75 -19.52
N ARG A 49 9.87 6.72 -18.77
CA ARG A 49 10.28 6.90 -17.36
C ARG A 49 11.45 7.86 -17.21
N ASN A 50 12.42 7.85 -18.13
CA ASN A 50 13.53 8.82 -18.09
C ASN A 50 12.99 10.26 -18.20
N HIS A 51 11.99 10.51 -19.05
CA HIS A 51 11.34 11.82 -19.15
C HIS A 51 10.53 12.22 -17.92
N LEU A 52 10.08 11.26 -17.11
CA LEU A 52 9.34 11.51 -15.86
C LEU A 52 10.26 11.64 -14.64
N ALA A 53 11.50 11.15 -14.71
CA ALA A 53 12.40 11.00 -13.57
C ALA A 53 12.74 12.33 -12.89
N ASP A 54 13.07 13.37 -13.66
CA ASP A 54 13.42 14.68 -13.11
C ASP A 54 12.26 15.30 -12.32
N SER A 55 11.04 15.22 -12.88
CA SER A 55 9.81 15.64 -12.20
C SER A 55 9.52 14.82 -10.95
N TRP A 56 9.81 13.51 -10.98
CA TRP A 56 9.65 12.62 -9.82
C TRP A 56 10.63 12.96 -8.69
N PHE A 57 11.92 13.16 -8.99
CA PHE A 57 12.91 13.56 -7.99
C PHE A 57 12.59 14.94 -7.40
N LYS A 58 12.21 15.90 -8.26
CA LYS A 58 11.74 17.21 -7.78
C LYS A 58 10.52 17.06 -6.88
N THR A 59 9.55 16.25 -7.27
CA THR A 59 8.34 15.98 -6.48
C THR A 59 8.68 15.42 -5.10
N GLN A 60 9.60 14.45 -5.02
CA GLN A 60 10.05 13.87 -3.76
C GLN A 60 10.72 14.93 -2.87
N ALA A 61 11.67 15.69 -3.41
CA ALA A 61 12.36 16.74 -2.69
C ALA A 61 11.39 17.81 -2.17
N ASP A 62 10.45 18.27 -3.01
CA ASP A 62 9.44 19.25 -2.65
C ASP A 62 8.45 18.69 -1.61
N THR A 63 8.18 17.39 -1.61
CA THR A 63 7.29 16.75 -0.63
C THR A 63 7.92 16.67 0.75
N VAL A 64 9.22 16.35 0.83
CA VAL A 64 9.95 16.26 2.11
C VAL A 64 10.26 17.65 2.67
N ASN A 65 10.74 18.57 1.83
CA ASN A 65 11.17 19.91 2.24
C ASN A 65 10.03 20.94 2.28
N GLY A 66 8.90 20.63 1.65
CA GLY A 66 7.78 21.55 1.51
C GLY A 66 7.06 21.83 2.83
N ASN A 67 6.28 22.91 2.81
CA ASN A 67 5.37 23.28 3.88
C ASN A 67 3.96 22.68 3.69
N THR A 68 3.77 21.87 2.65
CA THR A 68 2.48 21.24 2.33
C THR A 68 2.46 19.82 2.88
N LYS A 69 1.45 19.53 3.69
CA LYS A 69 1.18 18.19 4.22
C LYS A 69 0.87 17.19 3.09
N ALA A 70 1.46 16.01 3.15
CA ALA A 70 1.25 14.92 2.20
C ALA A 70 0.09 13.99 2.58
N VAL A 71 -0.39 13.22 1.61
CA VAL A 71 -1.38 12.15 1.79
C VAL A 71 -0.72 10.79 1.60
N GLY A 72 -0.84 9.90 2.58
CA GLY A 72 -0.51 8.47 2.45
C GLY A 72 -1.79 7.66 2.26
N TYR A 73 -2.06 7.18 1.05
CA TYR A 73 -3.24 6.37 0.76
C TYR A 73 -2.90 4.89 0.95
N LEU A 74 -3.38 4.29 2.05
CA LEU A 74 -3.13 2.89 2.39
C LEU A 74 -4.26 2.02 1.81
N SER A 75 -3.93 1.15 0.87
CA SER A 75 -4.90 0.26 0.23
C SER A 75 -4.31 -1.12 0.00
N ALA A 76 -5.09 -2.15 0.30
CA ALA A 76 -4.75 -3.53 -0.04
C ALA A 76 -4.78 -3.78 -1.56
N GLU A 77 -5.40 -2.88 -2.34
CA GLU A 77 -5.59 -3.03 -3.78
C GLU A 77 -5.31 -1.73 -4.54
N PHE A 78 -4.72 -1.85 -5.73
CA PHE A 78 -4.61 -0.79 -6.74
C PHE A 78 -4.84 -1.37 -8.14
N LEU A 79 -5.99 -1.08 -8.74
CA LEU A 79 -6.28 -1.49 -10.12
C LEU A 79 -5.82 -0.40 -11.10
N VAL A 80 -4.50 -0.29 -11.26
CA VAL A 80 -3.85 0.79 -12.03
C VAL A 80 -4.08 0.70 -13.53
N GLY A 81 -4.34 -0.50 -14.07
CA GLY A 81 -4.49 -0.72 -15.50
C GLY A 81 -3.15 -0.72 -16.25
N LYS A 82 -3.21 -0.76 -17.58
CA LYS A 82 -2.06 -0.50 -18.45
C LYS A 82 -1.51 0.92 -18.22
N GLN A 83 -0.20 1.08 -18.14
CA GLN A 83 0.45 2.33 -17.74
C GLN A 83 0.98 3.14 -18.93
N LEU A 84 1.32 2.51 -20.06
CA LEU A 84 2.05 3.16 -21.15
C LEU A 84 1.31 4.39 -21.70
N GLU A 85 0.02 4.24 -22.04
CA GLU A 85 -0.75 5.34 -22.63
C GLU A 85 -0.91 6.52 -21.66
N ASN A 86 -1.17 6.23 -20.37
CA ASN A 86 -1.28 7.27 -19.34
C ASN A 86 0.05 8.00 -19.15
N ALA A 87 1.17 7.26 -19.10
CA ALA A 87 2.49 7.83 -18.95
C ALA A 87 2.89 8.69 -20.18
N LEU A 88 2.63 8.21 -21.40
CA LEU A 88 2.85 8.96 -22.64
C LEU A 88 2.05 10.27 -22.67
N LEU A 89 0.76 10.21 -22.30
CA LEU A 89 -0.09 11.38 -22.23
C LEU A 89 0.46 12.42 -21.24
N ASN A 90 0.80 11.97 -20.03
CA ASN A 90 1.24 12.87 -18.97
C ASN A 90 2.68 13.38 -19.16
N ALA A 91 3.52 12.65 -19.88
CA ALA A 91 4.84 13.10 -20.33
C ALA A 91 4.80 13.98 -21.60
N GLY A 92 3.63 14.10 -22.25
CA GLY A 92 3.47 14.85 -23.50
C GLY A 92 4.21 14.23 -24.68
N LEU A 93 4.25 12.90 -24.75
CA LEU A 93 5.02 12.10 -25.71
C LEU A 93 4.16 11.30 -26.71
N THR A 94 2.83 11.38 -26.65
CA THR A 94 1.92 10.57 -27.51
C THR A 94 2.23 10.71 -29.00
N ASP A 95 2.32 11.94 -29.52
CA ASP A 95 2.59 12.18 -30.95
C ASP A 95 3.99 11.72 -31.38
N GLN A 96 4.97 11.86 -30.48
CA GLN A 96 6.35 11.42 -30.69
C GLN A 96 6.44 9.90 -30.72
N PHE A 97 5.73 9.23 -29.81
CA PHE A 97 5.64 7.78 -29.73
C PHE A 97 5.08 7.19 -31.02
N ASP A 98 3.95 7.69 -31.51
CA ASP A 98 3.32 7.14 -32.72
C ASP A 98 4.29 7.17 -33.91
N LYS A 99 4.91 8.32 -34.15
CA LYS A 99 5.87 8.51 -35.24
C LYS A 99 7.17 7.73 -35.06
N ALA A 100 7.68 7.65 -33.82
CA ALA A 100 8.92 6.94 -33.52
C ALA A 100 8.76 5.43 -33.75
N VAL A 101 7.66 4.85 -33.28
CA VAL A 101 7.37 3.43 -33.42
C VAL A 101 7.10 3.06 -34.88
N GLU A 102 6.39 3.91 -35.62
CA GLU A 102 6.21 3.75 -37.08
C GLU A 102 7.55 3.78 -37.83
N ALA A 103 8.44 4.70 -37.48
CA ALA A 103 9.78 4.80 -38.08
C ALA A 103 10.67 3.58 -37.77
N LEU A 104 10.40 2.87 -36.67
CA LEU A 104 11.04 1.60 -36.32
C LEU A 104 10.39 0.39 -37.00
N GLY A 105 9.31 0.58 -37.78
CA GLY A 105 8.63 -0.47 -38.52
C GLY A 105 7.50 -1.19 -37.76
N PHE A 106 7.05 -0.65 -36.64
CA PHE A 106 5.99 -1.23 -35.80
C PHE A 106 4.70 -0.40 -35.88
N LYS A 107 3.59 -0.98 -35.43
CA LYS A 107 2.32 -0.27 -35.25
C LYS A 107 2.19 0.15 -33.78
N PRO A 108 1.89 1.42 -33.48
CA PRO A 108 1.70 1.89 -32.10
C PRO A 108 0.74 1.04 -31.27
N LYS A 109 -0.36 0.60 -31.90
CA LYS A 109 -1.35 -0.28 -31.26
C LYS A 109 -0.76 -1.61 -30.80
N ASP A 110 0.10 -2.24 -31.60
CA ASP A 110 0.68 -3.54 -31.26
C ASP A 110 1.59 -3.41 -30.03
N ILE A 111 2.23 -2.26 -29.84
CA ILE A 111 3.08 -1.95 -28.67
C ILE A 111 2.22 -1.74 -27.41
N VAL A 112 1.14 -0.96 -27.51
CA VAL A 112 0.19 -0.76 -26.39
C VAL A 112 -0.50 -2.06 -25.99
N ASP A 113 -0.86 -2.89 -26.98
CA ASP A 113 -1.52 -4.17 -26.74
C ASP A 113 -0.57 -5.19 -26.08
N ALA A 114 0.76 -5.07 -26.29
CA ALA A 114 1.78 -5.92 -25.68
C ALA A 114 1.93 -5.72 -24.15
N GLU A 115 1.50 -4.58 -23.62
CA GLU A 115 1.51 -4.33 -22.17
C GLU A 115 0.57 -5.29 -21.44
N TYR A 116 1.06 -5.93 -20.38
CA TYR A 116 0.26 -6.72 -19.46
C TYR A 116 -0.25 -5.83 -18.33
N GLU A 117 -1.52 -6.00 -17.96
CA GLU A 117 -2.12 -5.27 -16.85
C GLU A 117 -1.58 -5.77 -15.51
N PRO A 118 -1.17 -4.88 -14.59
CA PRO A 118 -0.73 -5.29 -13.27
C PRO A 118 -1.83 -5.94 -12.41
N GLY A 119 -1.58 -7.16 -11.94
CA GLY A 119 -2.42 -7.89 -11.00
C GLY A 119 -2.31 -7.33 -9.57
N LEU A 120 -2.70 -6.07 -9.37
CA LEU A 120 -2.52 -5.34 -8.11
C LEU A 120 -3.84 -4.99 -7.40
N GLY A 121 -4.98 -5.28 -8.04
CA GLY A 121 -6.31 -5.07 -7.49
C GLY A 121 -7.32 -5.98 -8.19
N ASN A 122 -8.54 -6.00 -7.68
CA ASN A 122 -9.63 -6.83 -8.18
C ASN A 122 -10.84 -5.97 -8.58
N GLY A 123 -11.34 -5.16 -7.65
CA GLY A 123 -12.65 -4.51 -7.79
C GLY A 123 -12.65 -2.98 -7.80
N GLY A 124 -13.83 -2.42 -7.55
CA GLY A 124 -14.06 -0.98 -7.46
C GLY A 124 -13.21 -0.29 -6.36
N LEU A 125 -12.91 -0.99 -5.27
CA LEU A 125 -12.03 -0.49 -4.20
C LEU A 125 -10.62 -0.16 -4.74
N GLY A 126 -10.02 -1.12 -5.45
CA GLY A 126 -8.70 -0.95 -6.08
C GLY A 126 -8.71 0.07 -7.22
N ARG A 127 -9.79 0.15 -8.00
CA ARG A 127 -9.90 1.14 -9.08
C ARG A 127 -10.07 2.57 -8.53
N LEU A 128 -10.84 2.73 -7.45
CA LEU A 128 -10.95 4.01 -6.75
C LEU A 128 -9.58 4.48 -6.25
N ALA A 129 -8.82 3.58 -5.59
CA ALA A 129 -7.47 3.87 -5.11
C ALA A 129 -6.55 4.36 -6.23
N ALA A 130 -6.56 3.69 -7.39
CA ALA A 130 -5.79 4.08 -8.57
C ALA A 130 -6.23 5.45 -9.14
N CYS A 131 -7.53 5.71 -9.25
CA CYS A 131 -8.03 7.01 -9.69
C CYS A 131 -7.68 8.15 -8.72
N PHE A 132 -7.66 7.88 -7.42
CA PHE A 132 -7.30 8.87 -6.41
C PHE A 132 -5.82 9.27 -6.48
N ILE A 133 -4.89 8.32 -6.60
CA ILE A 133 -3.46 8.67 -6.70
C ILE A 133 -3.15 9.46 -7.98
N ASP A 134 -3.79 9.12 -9.11
CA ASP A 134 -3.71 9.87 -10.37
C ASP A 134 -4.30 11.29 -10.22
N SER A 135 -5.47 11.41 -9.59
CA SER A 135 -6.13 12.70 -9.35
C SER A 135 -5.31 13.58 -8.42
N LEU A 136 -4.73 13.03 -7.35
CA LEU A 136 -3.86 13.75 -6.43
C LEU A 136 -2.62 14.28 -7.16
N ALA A 137 -2.02 13.49 -8.04
CA ALA A 137 -0.91 13.94 -8.87
C ALA A 137 -1.33 15.08 -9.81
N SER A 138 -2.48 14.94 -10.47
CA SER A 138 -3.04 15.93 -11.40
C SER A 138 -3.44 17.24 -10.71
N LEU A 139 -3.91 17.18 -9.47
CA LEU A 139 -4.22 18.35 -8.63
C LEU A 139 -2.97 18.99 -7.99
N GLY A 140 -1.78 18.39 -8.18
CA GLY A 140 -0.54 18.88 -7.59
C GLY A 140 -0.45 18.61 -6.08
N VAL A 141 -1.23 17.69 -5.54
CA VAL A 141 -1.21 17.29 -4.12
C VAL A 141 -0.09 16.26 -3.89
N PRO A 142 0.83 16.49 -2.93
CA PRO A 142 1.85 15.51 -2.59
C PRO A 142 1.21 14.25 -2.00
N ALA A 143 1.41 13.11 -2.64
CA ALA A 143 0.83 11.86 -2.18
C ALA A 143 1.72 10.64 -2.43
N PHE A 144 1.53 9.66 -1.56
CA PHE A 144 2.03 8.30 -1.68
C PHE A 144 0.84 7.34 -1.71
N GLY A 145 0.77 6.46 -2.70
CA GLY A 145 -0.03 5.24 -2.59
C GLY A 145 0.83 4.15 -1.95
N TYR A 146 0.29 3.41 -0.99
CA TYR A 146 1.00 2.32 -0.31
C TYR A 146 0.18 1.03 -0.38
N GLY A 147 0.79 -0.05 -0.87
CA GLY A 147 0.16 -1.36 -1.01
C GLY A 147 1.17 -2.51 -1.12
N ILE A 148 0.72 -3.66 -1.62
CA ILE A 148 1.55 -4.87 -1.80
C ILE A 148 1.76 -5.11 -3.30
N GLN A 149 2.96 -5.52 -3.71
CA GLN A 149 3.19 -6.00 -5.07
C GLN A 149 2.83 -7.49 -5.14
N TYR A 150 1.56 -7.79 -5.43
CA TYR A 150 1.12 -9.18 -5.54
C TYR A 150 1.70 -9.86 -6.77
N LYS A 151 2.43 -10.96 -6.56
CA LYS A 151 3.09 -11.69 -7.64
C LYS A 151 2.13 -12.29 -8.66
N TYR A 152 0.95 -12.71 -8.20
CA TYR A 152 -0.02 -13.46 -9.01
C TYR A 152 -1.43 -12.84 -9.07
N GLY A 153 -1.57 -11.59 -8.63
CA GLY A 153 -2.86 -10.91 -8.53
C GLY A 153 -3.89 -11.71 -7.74
N ILE A 154 -5.14 -11.71 -8.20
CA ILE A 154 -6.21 -12.54 -7.65
C ILE A 154 -6.29 -13.88 -8.41
N PHE A 155 -6.71 -13.85 -9.67
CA PHE A 155 -6.68 -14.95 -10.64
C PHE A 155 -6.99 -14.42 -12.04
N LYS A 156 -6.55 -15.18 -13.06
CA LYS A 156 -6.98 -15.04 -14.45
C LYS A 156 -8.14 -15.99 -14.73
N GLN A 157 -9.31 -15.41 -15.05
CA GLN A 157 -10.52 -16.15 -15.40
C GLN A 157 -10.37 -16.82 -16.78
N LYS A 158 -10.76 -18.10 -16.86
CA LYS A 158 -10.97 -18.85 -18.10
C LYS A 158 -12.31 -19.58 -18.03
N PHE A 159 -12.84 -19.97 -19.18
CA PHE A 159 -14.00 -20.84 -19.27
C PHE A 159 -13.58 -22.19 -19.84
N ASP A 160 -14.01 -23.28 -19.20
CA ASP A 160 -13.81 -24.62 -19.72
C ASP A 160 -14.75 -24.90 -20.91
N GLU A 161 -14.63 -26.10 -21.50
CA GLU A 161 -15.44 -26.54 -22.64
C GLU A 161 -16.96 -26.57 -22.37
N ASN A 162 -17.37 -26.55 -21.09
CA ASN A 162 -18.77 -26.54 -20.66
C ASN A 162 -19.24 -25.13 -20.24
N GLY A 163 -18.41 -24.10 -20.39
CA GLY A 163 -18.72 -22.73 -20.00
C GLY A 163 -18.61 -22.46 -18.50
N LYS A 164 -17.95 -23.34 -17.72
CA LYS A 164 -17.70 -23.10 -16.29
C LYS A 164 -16.43 -22.30 -16.09
N GLN A 165 -16.45 -21.36 -15.13
CA GLN A 165 -15.25 -20.65 -14.70
C GLN A 165 -14.18 -21.61 -14.17
N VAL A 166 -12.95 -21.39 -14.63
CA VAL A 166 -11.72 -21.98 -14.11
C VAL A 166 -10.73 -20.85 -13.83
N GLU A 167 -10.08 -20.91 -12.67
CA GLU A 167 -9.14 -19.91 -12.21
C GLU A 167 -7.71 -20.39 -12.46
N THR A 168 -6.87 -19.49 -12.97
CA THR A 168 -5.44 -19.73 -13.17
C THR A 168 -4.63 -18.57 -12.60
N PRO A 169 -3.37 -18.77 -12.16
CA PRO A 169 -2.57 -17.65 -11.68
C PRO A 169 -2.37 -16.58 -12.75
N ASP A 170 -2.35 -15.31 -12.34
CA ASP A 170 -1.97 -14.21 -13.23
C ASP A 170 -0.44 -14.05 -13.24
N TYR A 171 0.19 -14.12 -14.41
CA TYR A 171 1.64 -14.11 -14.56
C TYR A 171 2.15 -12.75 -15.06
N TRP A 172 1.55 -11.64 -14.58
CA TRP A 172 1.89 -10.28 -15.02
C TRP A 172 3.35 -9.88 -14.76
N LEU A 173 4.01 -10.47 -13.75
CA LEU A 173 5.44 -10.30 -13.46
C LEU A 173 6.36 -11.37 -14.08
N ALA A 174 5.85 -12.24 -14.96
CA ALA A 174 6.69 -13.29 -15.55
C ALA A 174 7.67 -12.77 -16.60
N ASN A 175 7.35 -11.64 -17.24
CA ASN A 175 8.21 -10.94 -18.17
C ASN A 175 8.81 -9.70 -17.49
N GLU A 176 9.71 -9.02 -18.20
CA GLU A 176 10.27 -7.75 -17.72
C GLU A 176 9.16 -6.72 -17.47
N GLU A 177 9.09 -6.22 -16.24
CA GLU A 177 8.12 -5.21 -15.80
C GLU A 177 8.83 -3.85 -15.79
N PRO A 178 8.53 -2.95 -16.74
CA PRO A 178 9.35 -1.78 -16.99
C PRO A 178 9.00 -0.57 -16.12
N TRP A 179 7.97 -0.60 -15.27
CA TRP A 179 7.48 0.56 -14.51
C TRP A 179 7.99 0.60 -13.08
N GLY A 180 8.08 -0.55 -12.41
CA GLY A 180 8.58 -0.65 -11.05
C GLY A 180 10.06 -0.31 -10.93
N HIS A 181 10.44 0.35 -9.85
CA HIS A 181 11.82 0.49 -9.40
C HIS A 181 11.99 -0.19 -8.04
N THR A 182 12.71 -1.31 -8.02
CA THR A 182 13.04 -2.02 -6.78
C THR A 182 14.30 -1.43 -6.15
N ASP A 183 14.26 -1.13 -4.85
CA ASP A 183 15.44 -0.70 -4.10
C ASP A 183 15.63 -1.51 -2.80
N TYR A 184 16.56 -2.46 -2.86
CA TYR A 184 16.89 -3.34 -1.75
C TYR A 184 17.58 -2.65 -0.57
N ASN A 185 18.05 -1.41 -0.71
CA ASN A 185 18.68 -0.69 0.40
C ASN A 185 17.69 0.13 1.23
N ARG A 186 16.43 0.22 0.78
CA ARG A 186 15.34 0.93 1.44
C ARG A 186 14.32 -0.02 2.09
N ASP A 187 14.66 -1.29 2.25
CA ASP A 187 13.75 -2.25 2.84
C ASP A 187 13.43 -1.94 4.30
N GLN A 188 12.20 -2.26 4.70
CA GLN A 188 11.75 -2.09 6.08
C GLN A 188 11.61 -3.45 6.75
N LYS A 189 12.03 -3.54 8.01
CA LYS A 189 11.84 -4.76 8.80
C LYS A 189 10.39 -4.82 9.31
N VAL A 190 9.70 -5.91 9.00
CA VAL A 190 8.39 -6.24 9.57
C VAL A 190 8.52 -7.51 10.38
N SER A 191 7.95 -7.54 11.59
CA SER A 191 8.10 -8.65 12.52
C SER A 191 6.77 -9.30 12.88
N PHE A 192 6.80 -10.56 13.32
CA PHE A 192 5.61 -11.35 13.60
C PHE A 192 5.83 -12.34 14.75
N GLY A 193 4.73 -12.68 15.42
CA GLY A 193 4.66 -13.62 16.52
C GLY A 193 5.47 -13.19 17.75
N GLY A 194 5.88 -14.18 18.54
CA GLY A 194 6.76 -13.96 19.69
C GLY A 194 5.97 -13.58 20.94
N LYS A 195 6.54 -12.68 21.76
CA LYS A 195 5.97 -12.34 23.08
C LYS A 195 6.31 -10.91 23.50
N VAL A 196 5.53 -10.38 24.42
CA VAL A 196 5.83 -9.10 25.09
C VAL A 196 6.53 -9.39 26.41
N VAL A 197 7.62 -8.66 26.68
CA VAL A 197 8.39 -8.72 27.92
C VAL A 197 8.28 -7.38 28.62
N GLU A 198 8.01 -7.40 29.92
CA GLU A 198 8.05 -6.22 30.77
C GLU A 198 9.47 -6.02 31.30
N ASN A 199 10.02 -4.83 31.07
CA ASN A 199 11.37 -4.46 31.50
C ASN A 199 11.36 -4.01 32.97
N ALA A 200 12.54 -3.96 33.57
CA ALA A 200 12.70 -3.56 34.98
C ALA A 200 12.25 -2.12 35.27
N ASP A 201 12.19 -1.26 34.25
CA ASP A 201 11.72 0.12 34.33
C ASP A 201 10.19 0.27 34.09
N GLY A 202 9.47 -0.85 33.89
CA GLY A 202 8.04 -0.88 33.61
C GLY A 202 7.68 -0.63 32.14
N THR A 203 8.66 -0.41 31.26
CA THR A 203 8.42 -0.37 29.82
C THR A 203 8.16 -1.78 29.27
N LYS A 204 7.52 -1.87 28.11
CA LYS A 204 7.26 -3.15 27.43
C LYS A 204 8.07 -3.24 26.14
N THR A 205 8.64 -4.41 25.87
CA THR A 205 9.35 -4.70 24.63
C THR A 205 8.74 -5.91 23.96
N TRP A 206 8.47 -5.78 22.66
CA TRP A 206 8.07 -6.91 21.83
C TRP A 206 9.30 -7.67 21.35
N GLU A 207 9.40 -8.94 21.72
CA GLU A 207 10.38 -9.89 21.20
C GLU A 207 9.69 -10.73 20.12
N PRO A 208 9.87 -10.40 18.82
CA PRO A 208 9.20 -11.12 17.74
C PRO A 208 9.80 -12.52 17.53
N ALA A 209 8.98 -13.45 17.03
CA ALA A 209 9.42 -14.80 16.70
C ALA A 209 10.15 -14.88 15.36
N TRP A 210 9.75 -14.06 14.39
CA TRP A 210 10.38 -14.00 13.06
C TRP A 210 10.15 -12.63 12.41
N SER A 211 10.90 -12.35 11.35
CA SER A 211 10.82 -11.09 10.61
C SER A 211 11.00 -11.31 9.10
N VAL A 212 10.50 -10.35 8.33
CA VAL A 212 10.68 -10.25 6.88
C VAL A 212 11.21 -8.88 6.50
N ARG A 213 11.79 -8.81 5.31
CA ARG A 213 12.13 -7.57 4.61
C ARG A 213 10.96 -7.17 3.74
N ALA A 214 10.43 -5.97 3.95
CA ALA A 214 9.52 -5.33 3.02
C ALA A 214 10.34 -4.49 2.03
N VAL A 215 10.58 -5.03 0.84
CA VAL A 215 11.35 -4.35 -0.21
C VAL A 215 10.42 -3.43 -1.01
N PRO A 216 10.72 -2.12 -1.14
CA PRO A 216 9.87 -1.20 -1.89
C PRO A 216 10.06 -1.38 -3.40
N VAL A 217 8.95 -1.32 -4.11
CA VAL A 217 8.86 -1.19 -5.56
C VAL A 217 8.07 0.07 -5.89
N ASP A 218 8.77 1.10 -6.36
CA ASP A 218 8.21 2.41 -6.65
C ASP A 218 7.72 2.50 -8.09
N TYR A 219 6.44 2.86 -8.27
CA TYR A 219 5.82 3.23 -9.54
C TYR A 219 5.61 4.74 -9.58
N MET A 220 5.95 5.36 -10.71
CA MET A 220 5.70 6.78 -10.94
C MET A 220 4.24 7.00 -11.30
N VAL A 221 3.59 7.97 -10.64
CA VAL A 221 2.19 8.36 -10.92
C VAL A 221 2.20 9.79 -11.45
N PRO A 222 2.36 9.99 -12.78
CA PRO A 222 2.46 11.31 -13.36
C PRO A 222 1.08 12.00 -13.41
N GLY A 223 1.01 13.25 -12.95
CA GLY A 223 -0.21 14.05 -12.96
C GLY A 223 -0.43 14.79 -14.27
N TYR A 224 -1.68 14.86 -14.72
CA TYR A 224 -2.04 15.58 -15.93
C TYR A 224 -1.80 17.09 -15.78
N LYS A 225 -0.86 17.59 -16.57
CA LYS A 225 -0.46 19.00 -16.64
C LYS A 225 0.03 19.64 -15.34
N SER A 226 0.28 18.88 -14.28
CA SER A 226 0.70 19.43 -12.98
C SER A 226 2.22 19.52 -12.79
N GLN A 227 3.00 18.86 -13.67
CA GLN A 227 4.44 18.59 -13.53
C GLN A 227 4.80 17.74 -12.30
N ARG A 228 3.82 17.34 -11.49
CA ARG A 228 4.00 16.50 -10.32
C ARG A 228 3.96 15.04 -10.75
N VAL A 229 4.89 14.25 -10.21
CA VAL A 229 4.91 12.80 -10.36
C VAL A 229 4.91 12.21 -8.96
N ASN A 230 3.76 11.74 -8.50
CA ASN A 230 3.62 11.10 -7.20
C ASN A 230 4.19 9.67 -7.24
N THR A 231 4.18 8.99 -6.09
CA THR A 231 4.70 7.63 -5.96
C THR A 231 3.62 6.67 -5.53
N LEU A 232 3.46 5.56 -6.25
CA LEU A 232 2.81 4.35 -5.74
C LEU A 232 3.92 3.40 -5.28
N ARG A 233 4.05 3.21 -3.96
CA ARG A 233 5.02 2.31 -3.34
C ARG A 233 4.34 0.99 -2.99
N LEU A 234 4.80 -0.08 -3.62
CA LEU A 234 4.32 -1.43 -3.37
C LEU A 234 5.39 -2.23 -2.64
N TRP A 235 4.98 -3.04 -1.67
CA TRP A 235 5.90 -3.84 -0.87
C TRP A 235 5.96 -5.29 -1.36
N THR A 236 7.18 -5.80 -1.56
CA THR A 236 7.46 -7.21 -1.84
C THR A 236 8.11 -7.83 -0.60
N ALA A 237 7.53 -8.93 -0.12
CA ALA A 237 8.06 -9.62 1.05
C ALA A 237 9.26 -10.49 0.66
N LYS A 238 10.34 -10.38 1.43
CA LYS A 238 11.58 -11.15 1.27
C LYS A 238 12.05 -11.72 2.60
N SER A 239 12.63 -12.92 2.57
CA SER A 239 13.22 -13.53 3.77
C SER A 239 14.57 -12.90 4.09
N TYR A 240 14.92 -12.84 5.38
CA TYR A 240 16.31 -12.61 5.80
C TYR A 240 17.17 -13.86 5.61
N ASP A 241 16.56 -15.03 5.77
CA ASP A 241 17.20 -16.34 5.63
C ASP A 241 16.59 -17.04 4.41
N GLU A 242 17.17 -16.81 3.23
CA GLU A 242 16.60 -17.36 1.99
C GLU A 242 16.89 -18.86 1.81
N PHE A 243 17.96 -19.38 2.43
CA PHE A 243 18.43 -20.73 2.13
C PHE A 243 19.25 -21.36 3.26
N ASP A 244 18.81 -22.53 3.75
CA ASP A 244 19.60 -23.39 4.65
C ASP A 244 20.44 -24.40 3.83
N LEU A 245 21.73 -24.07 3.69
CA LEU A 245 22.70 -24.91 2.98
C LEU A 245 22.93 -26.27 3.66
N LEU A 246 22.81 -26.36 4.99
CA LEU A 246 22.99 -27.62 5.71
C LEU A 246 21.81 -28.56 5.46
N ALA A 247 20.58 -28.06 5.50
CA ALA A 247 19.39 -28.82 5.12
C ALA A 247 19.49 -29.30 3.66
N PHE A 248 19.88 -28.40 2.74
CA PHE A 248 20.06 -28.76 1.34
C PHE A 248 21.10 -29.88 1.13
N ASN A 249 22.26 -29.78 1.81
CA ASN A 249 23.31 -30.80 1.72
C ASN A 249 22.90 -32.15 2.32
N ARG A 250 21.90 -32.18 3.20
CA ARG A 250 21.26 -33.41 3.69
C ARG A 250 20.15 -33.94 2.78
N SER A 251 19.94 -33.32 1.60
CA SER A 251 18.82 -33.60 0.68
C SER A 251 17.44 -33.25 1.24
N GLU A 252 17.37 -32.39 2.25
CA GLU A 252 16.13 -31.85 2.85
C GLU A 252 15.70 -30.59 2.09
N TYR A 253 15.39 -30.73 0.80
CA TYR A 253 15.22 -29.58 -0.11
C TYR A 253 14.06 -28.65 0.23
N MET A 254 12.96 -29.20 0.77
CA MET A 254 11.80 -28.39 1.16
C MET A 254 12.08 -27.58 2.43
N ASP A 255 12.78 -28.19 3.39
CA ASP A 255 13.17 -27.52 4.63
C ASP A 255 14.21 -26.42 4.35
N ALA A 256 15.08 -26.62 3.36
CA ALA A 256 16.09 -25.66 2.95
C ALA A 256 15.52 -24.29 2.52
N VAL A 257 14.26 -24.25 2.05
CA VAL A 257 13.60 -23.03 1.55
C VAL A 257 12.35 -22.65 2.34
N ALA A 258 12.02 -23.39 3.41
CA ALA A 258 10.80 -23.14 4.17
C ALA A 258 10.66 -21.70 4.70
N PRO A 259 11.73 -21.06 5.25
CA PRO A 259 11.65 -19.65 5.67
C PRO A 259 11.38 -18.70 4.50
N GLN A 260 12.01 -18.93 3.36
CA GLN A 260 11.77 -18.17 2.13
C GLN A 260 10.32 -18.28 1.67
N VAL A 261 9.79 -19.51 1.59
CA VAL A 261 8.41 -19.74 1.17
C VAL A 261 7.43 -19.05 2.10
N LYS A 262 7.63 -19.14 3.42
CA LYS A 262 6.78 -18.48 4.41
C LYS A 262 6.79 -16.96 4.23
N ALA A 263 7.97 -16.34 4.19
CA ALA A 263 8.10 -14.90 4.04
C ALA A 263 7.50 -14.39 2.72
N GLU A 264 7.82 -15.05 1.61
CA GLU A 264 7.37 -14.61 0.28
C GLU A 264 5.89 -14.88 0.02
N ASN A 265 5.22 -15.78 0.77
CA ASN A 265 3.77 -16.00 0.65
C ASN A 265 2.94 -14.74 0.88
N ILE A 266 3.42 -13.83 1.74
CA ILE A 266 2.74 -12.57 2.09
C ILE A 266 2.42 -11.76 0.83
N SER A 267 3.33 -11.67 -0.15
CA SER A 267 3.12 -10.89 -1.36
C SER A 267 2.79 -11.73 -2.61
N LYS A 268 2.24 -12.95 -2.46
CA LYS A 268 1.91 -13.80 -3.62
C LYS A 268 0.56 -13.49 -4.24
N ILE A 269 -0.52 -13.56 -3.48
CA ILE A 269 -1.91 -13.52 -3.97
C ILE A 269 -2.67 -12.43 -3.21
N LEU A 270 -3.49 -11.68 -3.93
CA LEU A 270 -4.48 -10.75 -3.37
C LEU A 270 -5.67 -11.53 -2.81
N TYR A 271 -6.07 -11.23 -1.58
CA TYR A 271 -7.18 -11.90 -0.87
C TYR A 271 -7.06 -13.43 -0.84
N PRO A 272 -6.07 -13.98 -0.12
CA PRO A 272 -5.99 -15.42 0.07
C PRO A 272 -7.26 -15.94 0.77
N GLU A 273 -7.68 -17.15 0.39
CA GLU A 273 -8.82 -17.86 0.98
C GLU A 273 -8.66 -17.96 2.51
N ASP A 274 -9.64 -17.44 3.25
CA ASP A 274 -9.56 -17.24 4.71
C ASP A 274 -10.62 -18.03 5.49
N SER A 275 -11.26 -19.04 4.88
CA SER A 275 -12.11 -20.00 5.60
C SER A 275 -11.33 -20.88 6.60
N THR A 276 -10.00 -20.94 6.49
CA THR A 276 -9.12 -21.72 7.38
C THR A 276 -8.31 -20.83 8.33
N LYS A 277 -7.84 -21.37 9.46
CA LYS A 277 -6.96 -20.63 10.39
C LYS A 277 -5.71 -20.09 9.68
N VAL A 278 -5.08 -20.92 8.84
CA VAL A 278 -3.87 -20.55 8.09
C VAL A 278 -4.14 -19.42 7.09
N GLY A 279 -5.30 -19.46 6.42
CA GLY A 279 -5.72 -18.39 5.51
C GLY A 279 -5.96 -17.06 6.23
N LYS A 280 -6.63 -17.09 7.38
CA LYS A 280 -6.84 -15.93 8.26
C LYS A 280 -5.53 -15.33 8.74
N GLU A 281 -4.59 -16.18 9.16
CA GLU A 281 -3.25 -15.76 9.57
C GLU A 281 -2.54 -15.04 8.43
N LEU A 282 -2.49 -15.63 7.22
CA LEU A 282 -1.86 -14.99 6.05
C LEU A 282 -2.52 -13.65 5.67
N ARG A 283 -3.85 -13.56 5.74
CA ARG A 283 -4.57 -12.30 5.47
C ARG A 283 -4.20 -11.21 6.50
N LEU A 284 -4.10 -11.56 7.78
CA LEU A 284 -3.65 -10.61 8.82
C LEU A 284 -2.16 -10.26 8.67
N GLU A 285 -1.32 -11.22 8.29
CA GLU A 285 0.10 -11.00 7.96
C GLU A 285 0.24 -9.98 6.83
N GLN A 286 -0.55 -10.10 5.76
CA GLN A 286 -0.60 -9.15 4.66
C GLN A 286 -0.94 -7.74 5.12
N GLN A 287 -2.04 -7.60 5.86
CA GLN A 287 -2.49 -6.30 6.37
C GLN A 287 -1.44 -5.62 7.23
N TYR A 288 -0.87 -6.35 8.19
CA TYR A 288 0.17 -5.80 9.04
C TYR A 288 1.45 -5.49 8.26
N PHE A 289 1.83 -6.37 7.33
CA PHE A 289 3.06 -6.23 6.53
C PHE A 289 3.14 -4.90 5.80
N PHE A 290 2.15 -4.59 4.96
CA PHE A 290 2.24 -3.40 4.13
C PHE A 290 2.07 -2.14 4.98
N VAL A 291 1.27 -2.18 6.05
CA VAL A 291 1.04 -1.02 6.89
C VAL A 291 2.25 -0.70 7.75
N SER A 292 2.83 -1.70 8.43
CA SER A 292 4.05 -1.50 9.23
C SER A 292 5.20 -1.02 8.36
N ALA A 293 5.42 -1.62 7.19
CA ALA A 293 6.42 -1.15 6.24
C ALA A 293 6.19 0.32 5.82
N SER A 294 4.95 0.69 5.52
CA SER A 294 4.59 2.04 5.08
C SER A 294 4.77 3.10 6.17
N LEU A 295 4.48 2.76 7.43
CA LEU A 295 4.65 3.69 8.55
C LEU A 295 6.14 3.95 8.84
N HIS A 296 6.97 2.91 8.90
CA HIS A 296 8.42 3.05 9.08
C HIS A 296 9.04 3.82 7.91
N ASP A 297 8.64 3.50 6.68
CA ASP A 297 9.12 4.18 5.50
C ASP A 297 8.70 5.66 5.44
N ALA A 298 7.47 6.00 5.84
CA ALA A 298 7.05 7.39 5.92
C ALA A 298 7.89 8.18 6.93
N ILE A 299 8.17 7.62 8.11
CA ILE A 299 9.06 8.25 9.08
C ILE A 299 10.45 8.45 8.46
N ARG A 300 11.02 7.43 7.81
CA ARG A 300 12.31 7.51 7.11
C ARG A 300 12.34 8.60 6.02
N VAL A 301 11.25 8.75 5.26
CA VAL A 301 11.12 9.71 4.16
C VAL A 301 11.01 11.15 4.67
N PHE A 302 10.17 11.40 5.69
CA PHE A 302 9.90 12.76 6.18
C PHE A 302 10.93 13.28 7.17
N TYR A 303 11.80 12.40 7.71
CA TYR A 303 12.87 12.76 8.63
C TYR A 303 14.24 12.21 8.15
N PRO A 304 14.70 12.61 6.95
CA PRO A 304 15.91 12.04 6.37
C PRO A 304 17.14 12.34 7.25
N GLY A 305 17.93 11.31 7.55
CA GLY A 305 19.19 11.43 8.29
C GLY A 305 19.05 11.67 9.79
N GLN A 306 17.84 11.57 10.35
CA GLN A 306 17.60 11.69 11.79
C GLN A 306 17.40 10.31 12.41
N ASP A 307 18.16 9.98 13.44
CA ASP A 307 18.05 8.70 14.17
C ASP A 307 16.78 8.67 15.05
N LYS A 308 16.54 9.75 15.80
CA LYS A 308 15.34 9.95 16.63
C LYS A 308 14.71 11.32 16.39
N PRO A 309 14.02 11.52 15.25
CA PRO A 309 13.29 12.74 14.98
C PRO A 309 12.17 13.02 15.99
N ASP A 310 11.78 14.29 16.10
CA ASP A 310 10.57 14.68 16.82
C ASP A 310 9.31 14.40 15.98
N LEU A 311 8.65 13.28 16.30
CA LEU A 311 7.43 12.82 15.64
C LEU A 311 6.16 13.56 16.10
N THR A 312 6.24 14.50 17.04
CA THR A 312 5.09 15.39 17.31
C THR A 312 4.71 16.25 16.11
N THR A 313 5.65 16.43 15.18
CA THR A 313 5.45 17.12 13.90
C THR A 313 4.91 16.22 12.79
N PHE A 314 4.81 14.91 13.00
CA PHE A 314 4.42 13.94 11.98
C PHE A 314 3.03 14.20 11.39
N PRO A 315 1.99 14.55 12.19
CA PRO A 315 0.68 14.91 11.66
C PRO A 315 0.67 16.21 10.84
N ASN A 316 1.74 17.00 10.84
CA ASN A 316 1.88 18.18 9.98
C ASN A 316 2.55 17.83 8.64
N LYS A 317 3.26 16.71 8.58
CA LYS A 317 4.01 16.24 7.41
C LYS A 317 3.18 15.31 6.54
N ILE A 318 2.44 14.38 7.13
CA ILE A 318 1.61 13.41 6.40
C ILE A 318 0.32 13.08 7.16
N VAL A 319 -0.75 12.76 6.43
CA VAL A 319 -1.94 12.07 6.93
C VAL A 319 -2.18 10.82 6.13
N PHE A 320 -2.62 9.75 6.78
CA PHE A 320 -2.96 8.49 6.16
C PHE A 320 -4.47 8.35 6.00
N GLN A 321 -4.88 7.93 4.81
CA GLN A 321 -6.24 7.51 4.52
C GLN A 321 -6.29 5.98 4.55
N LEU A 322 -7.12 5.44 5.44
CA LEU A 322 -7.42 4.02 5.54
C LEU A 322 -8.51 3.67 4.52
N ASN A 323 -8.15 2.95 3.46
CA ASN A 323 -9.09 2.50 2.44
C ASN A 323 -9.74 1.17 2.86
N ASP A 324 -10.95 1.27 3.40
CA ASP A 324 -11.61 0.17 4.15
C ASP A 324 -10.86 -0.20 5.43
N THR A 325 -11.20 -1.36 6.01
CA THR A 325 -10.71 -1.85 7.29
C THR A 325 -9.35 -2.56 7.19
N HIS A 326 -8.92 -2.95 6.00
CA HIS A 326 -7.65 -3.66 5.78
C HIS A 326 -6.40 -2.99 6.40
N PRO A 327 -6.22 -1.65 6.31
CA PRO A 327 -5.05 -1.00 6.89
C PRO A 327 -5.20 -0.58 8.36
N VAL A 328 -6.32 -0.91 9.04
CA VAL A 328 -6.65 -0.36 10.37
C VAL A 328 -5.66 -0.78 11.45
N ILE A 329 -4.98 -1.92 11.29
CA ILE A 329 -3.90 -2.34 12.21
C ILE A 329 -2.74 -1.31 12.27
N GLY A 330 -2.70 -0.34 11.35
CA GLY A 330 -1.81 0.82 11.40
C GLY A 330 -2.00 1.74 12.61
N ILE A 331 -3.22 1.80 13.15
CA ILE A 331 -3.49 2.61 14.36
C ILE A 331 -2.67 2.08 15.56
N PRO A 332 -2.80 0.79 15.96
CA PRO A 332 -1.98 0.26 17.04
C PRO A 332 -0.50 0.13 16.65
N GLU A 333 -0.15 -0.04 15.37
CA GLU A 333 1.26 -0.04 14.95
C GLU A 333 1.92 1.33 15.13
N LEU A 334 1.27 2.43 14.75
CA LEU A 334 1.82 3.76 14.97
C LEU A 334 1.96 4.06 16.47
N MET A 335 0.98 3.65 17.28
CA MET A 335 1.09 3.71 18.75
C MET A 335 2.29 2.92 19.27
N ARG A 336 2.51 1.70 18.76
CA ARG A 336 3.66 0.86 19.13
C ARG A 336 4.97 1.53 18.77
N ILE A 337 5.12 2.04 17.55
CA ILE A 337 6.33 2.75 17.11
C ILE A 337 6.60 3.93 18.05
N LEU A 338 5.61 4.79 18.27
CA LEU A 338 5.76 5.99 19.10
C LEU A 338 6.14 5.67 20.55
N ILE A 339 5.50 4.67 21.16
CA ILE A 339 5.74 4.33 22.57
C ILE A 339 7.02 3.50 22.72
N ASP A 340 7.12 2.38 22.00
CA ASP A 340 8.14 1.37 22.27
C ASP A 340 9.50 1.76 21.65
N GLU A 341 9.52 2.46 20.50
CA GLU A 341 10.77 2.82 19.80
C GLU A 341 11.21 4.26 20.06
N TYR A 342 10.24 5.18 20.14
CA TYR A 342 10.49 6.61 20.33
C TYR A 342 10.29 7.08 21.78
N GLY A 343 9.71 6.25 22.66
CA GLY A 343 9.59 6.55 24.09
C GLY A 343 8.55 7.61 24.45
N TYR A 344 7.57 7.87 23.57
CA TYR A 344 6.48 8.79 23.87
C TYR A 344 5.55 8.21 24.94
N ASP A 345 5.01 9.09 25.78
CA ASP A 345 3.90 8.72 26.66
C ASP A 345 2.62 8.43 25.84
N TRP A 346 1.67 7.76 26.48
CA TRP A 346 0.44 7.30 25.83
C TRP A 346 -0.38 8.45 25.23
N ASP A 347 -0.54 9.57 25.95
CA ASP A 347 -1.41 10.66 25.53
C ASP A 347 -0.81 11.42 24.35
N THR A 348 0.52 11.63 24.37
CA THR A 348 1.25 12.19 23.25
C THR A 348 1.15 11.28 22.02
N ALA A 349 1.40 9.98 22.18
CA ALA A 349 1.31 9.01 21.08
C ALA A 349 -0.11 8.93 20.50
N TRP A 350 -1.13 8.93 21.35
CA TRP A 350 -2.54 8.90 20.95
C TRP A 350 -2.95 10.18 20.21
N SER A 351 -2.48 11.35 20.67
CA SER A 351 -2.74 12.60 19.95
C SER A 351 -2.07 12.63 18.57
N ILE A 352 -0.86 12.08 18.42
CA ILE A 352 -0.22 11.99 17.11
C ILE A 352 -1.01 11.04 16.22
N THR A 353 -1.35 9.86 16.73
CA THR A 353 -2.04 8.80 15.99
C THR A 353 -3.39 9.24 15.46
N THR A 354 -4.25 9.80 16.31
CA THR A 354 -5.61 10.23 15.92
C THR A 354 -5.59 11.35 14.88
N LYS A 355 -4.62 12.27 14.94
CA LYS A 355 -4.42 13.34 13.93
C LYS A 355 -3.79 12.85 12.62
N THR A 356 -3.31 11.61 12.61
CA THR A 356 -2.56 11.02 11.49
C THR A 356 -3.45 10.12 10.64
N PHE A 357 -4.56 9.57 11.15
CA PHE A 357 -5.42 8.66 10.38
C PHE A 357 -6.81 9.24 10.10
N ASN A 358 -7.35 8.91 8.93
CA ASN A 358 -8.77 9.03 8.59
C ASN A 358 -9.26 7.71 7.97
N TYR A 359 -10.56 7.45 8.04
CA TYR A 359 -11.15 6.18 7.62
C TYR A 359 -12.25 6.34 6.56
N THR A 360 -12.15 5.60 5.46
CA THR A 360 -13.22 5.46 4.47
C THR A 360 -13.86 4.08 4.58
N CYS A 361 -15.16 4.03 4.84
CA CYS A 361 -15.94 2.80 4.89
C CYS A 361 -16.66 2.56 3.54
N HIS A 362 -16.48 1.39 2.93
CA HIS A 362 -17.11 1.02 1.65
C HIS A 362 -18.28 0.06 1.79
N THR A 363 -18.55 -0.43 3.00
CA THR A 363 -19.66 -1.36 3.26
C THR A 363 -20.63 -0.81 4.31
N LEU A 364 -21.89 -1.19 4.16
CA LEU A 364 -22.96 -0.96 5.13
C LEU A 364 -23.39 -2.25 5.85
N LEU A 365 -22.98 -3.41 5.31
CA LEU A 365 -23.35 -4.71 5.83
C LEU A 365 -22.50 -5.01 7.08
N PRO A 366 -23.11 -5.12 8.28
CA PRO A 366 -22.36 -5.37 9.51
C PRO A 366 -21.53 -6.67 9.44
N GLU A 367 -22.01 -7.68 8.72
CA GLU A 367 -21.32 -8.95 8.49
C GLU A 367 -20.08 -8.85 7.59
N ALA A 368 -19.96 -7.76 6.82
CA ALA A 368 -18.81 -7.49 5.97
C ALA A 368 -17.77 -6.60 6.65
N LEU A 369 -18.06 -6.07 7.85
CA LEU A 369 -17.07 -5.34 8.65
C LEU A 369 -16.08 -6.35 9.24
N GLU A 370 -14.80 -6.10 9.07
CA GLU A 370 -13.78 -7.04 9.48
C GLU A 370 -13.71 -7.18 11.00
N VAL A 371 -13.84 -8.42 11.46
CA VAL A 371 -13.74 -8.82 12.86
C VAL A 371 -12.71 -9.95 12.98
N TRP A 372 -11.65 -9.70 13.73
CA TRP A 372 -10.57 -10.66 13.94
C TRP A 372 -10.69 -11.35 15.29
N PRO A 373 -10.49 -12.67 15.38
CA PRO A 373 -10.33 -13.34 16.67
C PRO A 373 -9.15 -12.73 17.44
N ALA A 374 -9.39 -12.34 18.69
CA ALA A 374 -8.35 -11.77 19.54
C ALA A 374 -7.19 -12.73 19.76
N SER A 375 -7.46 -14.05 19.80
CA SER A 375 -6.41 -15.07 19.87
C SER A 375 -5.49 -15.04 18.65
N LEU A 376 -6.01 -14.76 17.46
CA LEU A 376 -5.19 -14.68 16.24
C LEU A 376 -4.29 -13.44 16.27
N ILE A 377 -4.83 -12.29 16.66
CA ILE A 377 -4.02 -11.07 16.86
C ILE A 377 -3.00 -11.29 17.97
N GLY A 378 -3.37 -11.94 19.08
CA GLY A 378 -2.46 -12.22 20.20
C GLY A 378 -1.34 -13.19 19.85
N GLU A 379 -1.59 -14.17 18.98
CA GLU A 379 -0.57 -15.09 18.48
C GLU A 379 0.40 -14.40 17.51
N LEU A 380 -0.11 -13.55 16.60
CA LEU A 380 0.70 -12.95 15.53
C LEU A 380 1.29 -11.58 15.90
N LEU A 381 0.58 -10.78 16.69
CA LEU A 381 0.83 -9.37 17.01
C LEU A 381 0.53 -9.09 18.49
N PRO A 382 1.20 -9.78 19.44
CA PRO A 382 0.83 -9.74 20.86
C PRO A 382 0.89 -8.32 21.44
N ARG A 383 1.85 -7.50 21.02
CA ARG A 383 1.97 -6.12 21.47
C ARG A 383 0.82 -5.23 21.00
N HIS A 384 0.34 -5.45 19.78
CA HIS A 384 -0.78 -4.72 19.21
C HIS A 384 -2.08 -5.04 19.92
N LEU A 385 -2.29 -6.30 20.32
CA LEU A 385 -3.46 -6.68 21.13
C LEU A 385 -3.48 -5.91 22.45
N GLU A 386 -2.36 -5.83 23.18
CA GLU A 386 -2.30 -5.03 24.43
C GLU A 386 -2.60 -3.54 24.20
N ILE A 387 -2.14 -2.98 23.07
CA ILE A 387 -2.43 -1.59 22.70
C ILE A 387 -3.92 -1.44 22.39
N ILE A 388 -4.52 -2.37 21.64
CA ILE A 388 -5.96 -2.36 21.32
C ILE A 388 -6.81 -2.48 22.60
N GLU A 389 -6.44 -3.35 23.54
CA GLU A 389 -7.10 -3.47 24.84
C GLU A 389 -7.08 -2.15 25.61
N LYS A 390 -5.94 -1.44 25.60
CA LYS A 390 -5.81 -0.14 26.25
C LYS A 390 -6.59 0.96 25.52
N ILE A 391 -6.62 0.96 24.19
CA ILE A 391 -7.48 1.84 23.38
C ILE A 391 -8.95 1.61 23.76
N ASN A 392 -9.39 0.35 23.84
CA ASN A 392 -10.76 0.01 24.23
C ASN A 392 -11.08 0.51 25.65
N ALA A 393 -10.20 0.28 26.63
CA ALA A 393 -10.40 0.73 28.00
C ALA A 393 -10.51 2.26 28.10
N GLN A 394 -9.68 2.99 27.36
CA GLN A 394 -9.76 4.45 27.26
C GLN A 394 -11.11 4.88 26.65
N PHE A 395 -11.51 4.25 25.55
CA PHE A 395 -12.76 4.56 24.87
C PHE A 395 -13.98 4.35 25.78
N GLU A 396 -14.05 3.21 26.47
CA GLU A 396 -15.12 2.95 27.43
C GLU A 396 -15.16 3.97 28.58
N ALA A 397 -13.99 4.38 29.08
CA ALA A 397 -13.91 5.40 30.13
C ALA A 397 -14.42 6.76 29.63
N GLU A 398 -14.09 7.14 28.40
CA GLU A 398 -14.58 8.36 27.75
C GLU A 398 -16.10 8.33 27.56
N LEU A 399 -16.66 7.21 27.09
CA LEU A 399 -18.11 7.04 26.94
C LEU A 399 -18.83 7.10 28.29
N LYS A 400 -18.27 6.48 29.35
CA LYS A 400 -18.79 6.59 30.72
C LYS A 400 -18.80 8.04 31.20
N ALA A 401 -17.73 8.79 30.95
CA ALA A 401 -17.64 10.20 31.31
C ALA A 401 -18.64 11.08 30.55
N LYS A 402 -19.01 10.70 29.31
CA LYS A 402 -20.08 11.33 28.53
C LYS A 402 -21.50 10.92 28.96
N GLY A 403 -21.64 10.01 29.93
CA GLY A 403 -22.93 9.55 30.43
C GLY A 403 -23.64 8.54 29.51
N VAL A 404 -22.91 7.89 28.60
CA VAL A 404 -23.46 6.86 27.71
C VAL A 404 -23.87 5.63 28.53
N ALA A 405 -25.03 5.04 28.20
CA ALA A 405 -25.54 3.87 28.91
C ALA A 405 -24.62 2.66 28.78
N ALA A 406 -24.56 1.82 29.82
CA ALA A 406 -23.66 0.67 29.89
C ALA A 406 -23.85 -0.33 28.72
N ASP A 407 -25.10 -0.60 28.34
CA ASP A 407 -25.41 -1.50 27.21
C ASP A 407 -24.91 -0.91 25.88
N THR A 408 -25.08 0.39 25.66
CA THR A 408 -24.56 1.07 24.47
C THR A 408 -23.04 1.07 24.42
N ILE A 409 -22.37 1.25 25.56
CA ILE A 409 -20.90 1.14 25.66
C ILE A 409 -20.44 -0.26 25.23
N LYS A 410 -21.11 -1.30 25.72
CA LYS A 410 -20.82 -2.68 25.34
C LYS A 410 -21.02 -2.89 23.83
N ASP A 411 -22.09 -2.35 23.27
CA ASP A 411 -22.36 -2.44 21.83
C ASP A 411 -21.30 -1.72 20.99
N MET A 412 -20.61 -0.70 21.54
CA MET A 412 -19.55 0.06 20.87
C MET A 412 -18.13 -0.47 21.11
N ALA A 413 -17.92 -1.45 22.00
CA ALA A 413 -16.60 -1.95 22.38
C ALA A 413 -15.69 -2.33 21.18
N ILE A 414 -14.47 -1.82 21.12
CA ILE A 414 -13.51 -2.18 20.07
C ILE A 414 -13.02 -3.61 20.26
N TYR A 415 -12.83 -4.02 21.52
CA TYR A 415 -12.39 -5.33 21.94
C TYR A 415 -13.48 -5.99 22.80
N THR A 416 -13.93 -7.18 22.41
CA THR A 416 -15.03 -7.90 23.08
C THR A 416 -14.55 -8.97 24.06
N GLY A 417 -13.22 -9.15 24.21
CA GLY A 417 -12.61 -10.27 24.91
C GLY A 417 -12.16 -11.38 23.95
N ASP A 418 -13.03 -11.76 23.03
CA ASP A 418 -12.81 -12.82 22.04
C ASP A 418 -12.45 -12.30 20.65
N ALA A 419 -12.77 -11.04 20.34
CA ALA A 419 -12.57 -10.46 19.02
C ALA A 419 -12.25 -8.96 19.05
N VAL A 420 -11.72 -8.47 17.94
CA VAL A 420 -11.47 -7.04 17.67
C VAL A 420 -12.29 -6.60 16.47
N ARG A 421 -13.07 -5.53 16.62
CA ARG A 421 -13.91 -4.94 15.58
C ARG A 421 -13.15 -3.82 14.87
N MET A 422 -12.62 -4.10 13.69
CA MET A 422 -11.67 -3.19 13.01
C MET A 422 -12.33 -1.88 12.60
N ALA A 423 -13.55 -1.91 12.10
CA ALA A 423 -14.28 -0.68 11.77
C ALA A 423 -14.42 0.25 12.99
N TYR A 424 -14.59 -0.31 14.19
CA TYR A 424 -14.79 0.48 15.41
C TYR A 424 -13.47 1.05 15.92
N LEU A 425 -12.38 0.28 15.80
CA LEU A 425 -11.02 0.77 16.02
C LEU A 425 -10.70 1.93 15.07
N ALA A 426 -11.08 1.83 13.79
CA ALA A 426 -10.89 2.88 12.80
C ALA A 426 -11.68 4.15 13.12
N THR A 427 -12.95 3.98 13.52
CA THR A 427 -13.84 5.08 13.89
C THR A 427 -13.35 5.85 15.12
N TYR A 428 -12.84 5.15 16.15
CA TYR A 428 -12.32 5.82 17.35
C TYR A 428 -10.88 6.35 17.18
N GLY A 429 -10.03 5.64 16.44
CA GLY A 429 -8.62 5.97 16.28
C GLY A 429 -8.28 6.90 15.10
N GLY A 430 -9.28 7.30 14.30
CA GLY A 430 -9.14 8.28 13.22
C GLY A 430 -9.77 9.64 13.56
N SER A 431 -9.40 10.68 12.81
CA SER A 431 -9.98 12.02 12.95
C SER A 431 -11.32 12.19 12.22
N HIS A 432 -11.51 11.49 11.11
CA HIS A 432 -12.72 11.60 10.27
C HIS A 432 -13.12 10.24 9.72
N VAL A 433 -14.43 10.03 9.58
CA VAL A 433 -15.02 8.86 8.93
C VAL A 433 -15.91 9.29 7.78
N ASN A 434 -15.71 8.69 6.60
CA ASN A 434 -16.55 8.98 5.43
C ASN A 434 -17.09 7.72 4.76
N GLY A 435 -18.30 7.82 4.21
CA GLY A 435 -18.82 6.88 3.22
C GLY A 435 -18.39 7.27 1.79
N VAL A 436 -18.90 6.54 0.80
CA VAL A 436 -18.52 6.72 -0.61
C VAL A 436 -19.61 7.32 -1.51
N ALA A 437 -20.77 7.60 -0.95
CA ALA A 437 -21.87 8.30 -1.60
C ALA A 437 -22.74 9.01 -0.53
N GLU A 438 -23.60 9.94 -0.94
CA GLU A 438 -24.48 10.67 -0.02
C GLU A 438 -25.39 9.72 0.78
N LEU A 439 -26.19 8.89 0.10
CA LEU A 439 -27.06 7.91 0.75
C LEU A 439 -26.25 6.89 1.57
N HIS A 440 -25.09 6.46 1.06
CA HIS A 440 -24.22 5.55 1.81
C HIS A 440 -23.73 6.18 3.12
N SER A 441 -23.31 7.45 3.08
CA SER A 441 -22.83 8.17 4.26
C SER A 441 -23.96 8.40 5.27
N GLN A 442 -25.17 8.67 4.78
CA GLN A 442 -26.37 8.77 5.62
C GLN A 442 -26.66 7.42 6.31
N LEU A 443 -26.66 6.31 5.58
CA LEU A 443 -26.90 4.98 6.15
C LEU A 443 -25.78 4.54 7.11
N LEU A 444 -24.54 4.94 6.84
CA LEU A 444 -23.41 4.71 7.75
C LEU A 444 -23.68 5.39 9.10
N LYS A 445 -24.20 6.63 9.09
CA LYS A 445 -24.58 7.38 10.30
C LYS A 445 -25.84 6.86 10.97
N ASP A 446 -26.86 6.48 10.21
CA ASP A 446 -28.18 6.13 10.76
C ASP A 446 -28.30 4.67 11.20
N VAL A 447 -27.49 3.78 10.62
CA VAL A 447 -27.64 2.33 10.77
C VAL A 447 -26.35 1.69 11.27
N THR A 448 -25.27 1.76 10.51
CA THR A 448 -24.08 0.92 10.73
C THR A 448 -23.22 1.40 11.91
N LEU A 449 -22.98 2.71 11.99
CA LEU A 449 -22.19 3.36 13.04
C LEU A 449 -23.07 4.31 13.88
N LYS A 450 -24.35 3.97 14.03
CA LYS A 450 -25.34 4.83 14.68
C LYS A 450 -24.91 5.31 16.07
N ASN A 451 -24.49 4.39 16.93
CA ASN A 451 -24.07 4.75 18.29
C ASN A 451 -22.83 5.67 18.29
N PHE A 452 -21.92 5.51 17.32
CA PHE A 452 -20.79 6.44 17.16
C PHE A 452 -21.28 7.82 16.70
N SER A 453 -22.17 7.87 15.70
CA SER A 453 -22.73 9.14 15.20
C SER A 453 -23.56 9.89 16.25
N ASP A 454 -24.28 9.16 17.13
CA ASP A 454 -25.07 9.77 18.21
C ASP A 454 -24.16 10.42 19.28
N VAL A 455 -23.01 9.81 19.58
CA VAL A 455 -22.06 10.28 20.62
C VAL A 455 -21.05 11.29 20.06
N TYR A 456 -20.69 11.16 18.78
CA TYR A 456 -19.71 11.96 18.07
C TYR A 456 -20.31 12.46 16.74
N PRO A 457 -21.19 13.48 16.76
CA PRO A 457 -21.92 13.93 15.57
C PRO A 457 -21.03 14.59 14.51
N ASP A 458 -19.86 15.09 14.90
CA ASP A 458 -18.90 15.78 14.04
C ASP A 458 -17.83 14.84 13.42
N LEU A 459 -17.88 13.54 13.72
CA LEU A 459 -16.92 12.53 13.27
C LEU A 459 -17.08 12.11 11.80
#